data_AF-Q2YE81-F1
#
_entry.id   AF-Q2YE81-F1
#
_cell.length_a   1.000
_cell.length_b   1.000
_cell.length_c   1.000
_cell.angle_alpha   90.00
_cell.angle_beta   90.00
_cell.angle_gamma   90.00
#
_symmetry.space_group_name_H-M   'P 1'
#
loop_
_entity.id
_entity.type
_entity.pdbx_description
1 polymer ?
#
loop_
_entity_poly.entity_id
_entity_poly.type
_entity_poly.pdbx_seq_one_letter_code
_entity_poly.pdbx_strand_id
1 'polypeptide(L)'
;MMGPVLAACLLIILSTAWISQANEALCKKDGGVCSCNNNKNSVDCSSKRLTAIPSNIPADTKKLELGYNKLSSLPNMAFHRLTKLRLLYLNDNKLQALPVGVFDHLVNLDKLYLNKNQLESLPPGIFDKLTKLTDLQLYQNKLHSLPEGVFGKLAELKTLDLQINQLRSVPKGAFDSLSSLSLVTLNDNPWDCSCNDILYLRDWIDDNKDKVTGAQDAACGDQQSKAVLEITEKDAASDCVSPNTTTAIPIGTMTPASVIYDDIHEIKVPQENFQKFLGYQEPDHLPTQPQCLMSISGYLGLMMSLMLTSAAILYVFHFLKKA
;
A
#
# COMPACT_ATOMS: atom_id res chain seq x y z
N MET A 1 -32.54 54.79 17.40
CA MET A 1 -31.10 54.86 17.08
C MET A 1 -30.49 53.45 16.99
N MET A 2 -30.99 52.57 16.11
CA MET A 2 -30.58 51.16 16.01
C MET A 2 -30.13 50.74 14.59
N GLY A 3 -29.90 51.69 13.68
CA GLY A 3 -29.51 51.43 12.30
C GLY A 3 -28.03 51.08 12.06
N PRO A 4 -27.05 51.71 12.74
CA PRO A 4 -25.63 51.51 12.40
C PRO A 4 -25.05 50.17 12.87
N VAL A 5 -25.56 49.60 13.97
CA VAL A 5 -25.00 48.39 14.59
C VAL A 5 -25.38 47.13 13.80
N LEU A 6 -26.59 47.08 13.25
CA LEU A 6 -27.04 45.95 12.42
C LEU A 6 -26.31 45.90 11.07
N ALA A 7 -25.99 47.06 10.49
CA ALA A 7 -25.22 47.13 9.23
C ALA A 7 -23.77 46.66 9.39
N ALA A 8 -23.13 46.97 10.53
CA ALA A 8 -21.78 46.51 10.83
C ALA A 8 -21.72 44.99 11.06
N CYS A 9 -22.70 44.41 11.75
CA CYS A 9 -22.79 42.94 11.92
C CYS A 9 -23.02 42.21 10.58
N LEU A 10 -23.82 42.77 9.66
CA LEU A 10 -24.05 42.16 8.35
C LEU A 10 -22.78 42.14 7.48
N LEU A 11 -21.95 43.19 7.53
CA LEU A 11 -20.69 43.27 6.80
C LEU A 11 -19.61 42.32 7.36
N ILE A 12 -19.60 42.08 8.69
CA ILE A 12 -18.70 41.10 9.31
C ILE A 12 -19.14 39.66 8.96
N ILE A 13 -20.44 39.39 8.92
CA ILE A 13 -20.96 38.08 8.51
C ILE A 13 -20.69 37.84 7.01
N LEU A 14 -20.88 38.85 6.15
CA LEU A 14 -20.60 38.72 4.72
C LEU A 14 -19.09 38.58 4.42
N SER A 15 -18.21 39.26 5.16
CA SER A 15 -16.76 39.13 4.99
C SER A 15 -16.24 37.78 5.52
N THR A 16 -16.74 37.28 6.65
CA THR A 16 -16.38 35.93 7.14
C THR A 16 -16.97 34.81 6.28
N ALA A 17 -18.17 35.00 5.70
CA ALA A 17 -18.77 34.09 4.71
C ALA A 17 -18.02 34.11 3.37
N TRP A 18 -17.52 35.26 2.91
CA TRP A 18 -16.70 35.36 1.70
C TRP A 18 -15.29 34.77 1.90
N ILE A 19 -14.66 34.99 3.06
CA ILE A 19 -13.34 34.42 3.38
C ILE A 19 -13.42 32.89 3.51
N SER A 20 -14.56 32.36 3.99
CA SER A 20 -14.80 30.91 4.02
C SER A 20 -15.05 30.32 2.63
N GLN A 21 -15.73 31.02 1.71
CA GLN A 21 -15.93 30.56 0.32
C GLN A 21 -14.69 30.64 -0.57
N ALA A 22 -13.84 31.66 -0.41
CA ALA A 22 -12.63 31.82 -1.23
C ALA A 22 -11.56 30.75 -0.93
N ASN A 23 -11.51 30.26 0.31
CA ASN A 23 -10.59 29.20 0.75
C ASN A 23 -11.06 27.78 0.39
N GLU A 24 -12.14 27.62 -0.39
CA GLU A 24 -12.67 26.32 -0.81
C GLU A 24 -12.39 25.98 -2.29
N ALA A 25 -11.68 26.84 -3.02
CA ALA A 25 -11.73 26.84 -4.48
C ALA A 25 -10.83 25.82 -5.24
N LEU A 26 -9.89 25.11 -4.61
CA LEU A 26 -8.97 24.23 -5.36
C LEU A 26 -9.39 22.75 -5.48
N CYS A 27 -10.32 22.25 -4.66
CA CYS A 27 -10.84 20.88 -4.77
C CYS A 27 -12.34 20.79 -5.11
N LYS A 28 -13.02 21.92 -5.26
CA LYS A 28 -14.46 21.96 -5.53
C LYS A 28 -14.86 21.73 -6.99
N LYS A 29 -13.93 21.39 -7.90
CA LYS A 29 -14.28 21.21 -9.33
C LYS A 29 -14.89 19.85 -9.70
N ASP A 30 -14.84 18.82 -8.86
CA ASP A 30 -15.27 17.44 -9.27
C ASP A 30 -16.24 16.72 -8.32
N GLY A 31 -17.12 17.42 -7.60
CA GLY A 31 -18.26 16.74 -6.97
C GLY A 31 -17.94 15.91 -5.71
N GLY A 32 -16.93 16.28 -4.93
CA GLY A 32 -16.98 16.08 -3.46
C GLY A 32 -16.57 14.72 -2.88
N VAL A 33 -15.72 13.95 -3.56
CA VAL A 33 -15.18 12.71 -2.95
C VAL A 33 -14.23 13.03 -1.80
N CYS A 34 -13.32 14.00 -1.98
CA CYS A 34 -12.38 14.42 -0.96
C CYS A 34 -12.67 15.83 -0.44
N SER A 35 -12.34 16.07 0.82
CA SER A 35 -12.40 17.36 1.48
C SER A 35 -11.02 18.03 1.39
N CYS A 36 -10.97 19.32 1.06
CA CYS A 36 -9.69 20.04 1.01
C CYS A 36 -9.68 21.27 1.90
N ASN A 37 -8.54 21.48 2.55
CA ASN A 37 -8.26 22.63 3.38
C ASN A 37 -7.11 23.42 2.74
N ASN A 38 -7.46 24.51 2.04
CA ASN A 38 -6.49 25.31 1.31
C ASN A 38 -5.56 26.12 2.23
N ASN A 39 -5.95 26.40 3.48
CA ASN A 39 -5.08 27.10 4.44
C ASN A 39 -3.88 26.25 4.87
N LYS A 40 -3.99 24.91 4.74
CA LYS A 40 -2.96 23.95 5.17
C LYS A 40 -2.43 23.08 4.03
N ASN A 41 -2.88 23.32 2.80
CA ASN A 41 -2.65 22.47 1.63
C ASN A 41 -2.89 20.98 1.95
N SER A 42 -4.02 20.68 2.57
CA SER A 42 -4.39 19.34 3.02
C SER A 42 -5.55 18.80 2.21
N VAL A 43 -5.44 17.55 1.78
CA VAL A 43 -6.47 16.83 1.03
C VAL A 43 -6.83 15.58 1.82
N ASP A 44 -8.09 15.50 2.25
CA ASP A 44 -8.64 14.39 3.01
C ASP A 44 -9.63 13.58 2.16
N CYS A 45 -9.19 12.39 1.78
CA CYS A 45 -9.94 11.38 1.06
C CYS A 45 -10.22 10.13 1.92
N SER A 46 -10.08 10.23 3.24
CA SER A 46 -10.17 9.10 4.15
C SER A 46 -11.62 8.61 4.33
N SER A 47 -11.79 7.31 4.58
CA SER A 47 -13.11 6.70 4.84
C SER A 47 -14.15 6.88 3.72
N LYS A 48 -13.71 7.07 2.47
CA LYS A 48 -14.59 7.28 1.31
C LYS A 48 -14.85 6.00 0.50
N ARG A 49 -14.41 4.84 1.01
CA ARG A 49 -14.53 3.52 0.35
C ARG A 49 -13.86 3.49 -1.03
N LEU A 50 -12.81 4.28 -1.23
CA LEU A 50 -12.11 4.40 -2.51
C LEU A 50 -11.45 3.08 -2.91
N THR A 51 -11.57 2.73 -4.17
CA THR A 51 -10.86 1.61 -4.81
C THR A 51 -9.70 2.07 -5.68
N ALA A 52 -9.62 3.37 -5.97
CA ALA A 52 -8.54 4.01 -6.72
C ALA A 52 -8.25 5.41 -6.16
N ILE A 53 -7.03 5.91 -6.42
CA ILE A 53 -6.63 7.26 -6.04
C ILE A 53 -7.36 8.29 -6.93
N PRO A 54 -7.95 9.35 -6.36
CA PRO A 54 -8.57 10.42 -7.14
C PRO A 54 -7.56 11.14 -8.04
N SER A 55 -7.93 11.43 -9.29
CA SER A 55 -7.01 12.01 -10.28
C SER A 55 -6.65 13.48 -10.04
N ASN A 56 -7.46 14.20 -9.27
CA ASN A 56 -7.43 15.67 -9.21
C ASN A 56 -6.90 16.19 -7.86
N ILE A 57 -5.87 15.53 -7.32
CA ILE A 57 -5.17 15.99 -6.12
C ILE A 57 -4.26 17.18 -6.50
N PRO A 58 -4.41 18.36 -5.86
CA PRO A 58 -3.57 19.52 -6.13
C PRO A 58 -2.07 19.24 -5.93
N ALA A 59 -1.23 19.73 -6.85
CA ALA A 59 0.21 19.47 -6.83
C ALA A 59 0.95 20.12 -5.63
N ASP A 60 0.35 21.15 -5.03
CA ASP A 60 0.87 21.86 -3.86
C ASP A 60 0.44 21.22 -2.52
N THR A 61 -0.25 20.07 -2.56
CA THR A 61 -0.67 19.30 -1.38
C THR A 61 0.53 18.93 -0.51
N LYS A 62 0.44 19.26 0.78
CA LYS A 62 1.43 18.93 1.82
C LYS A 62 0.99 17.75 2.68
N LYS A 63 -0.32 17.54 2.86
CA LYS A 63 -0.89 16.40 3.59
C LYS A 63 -1.94 15.73 2.72
N LEU A 64 -1.77 14.44 2.46
CA LEU A 64 -2.73 13.62 1.70
C LEU A 64 -3.19 12.44 2.56
N GLU A 65 -4.50 12.39 2.81
CA GLU A 65 -5.12 11.33 3.62
C GLU A 65 -5.91 10.39 2.72
N LEU A 66 -5.38 9.19 2.47
CA LEU A 66 -6.04 8.12 1.71
C LEU A 66 -6.35 6.91 2.59
N GLY A 67 -6.24 7.05 3.91
CA GLY A 67 -6.46 5.95 4.85
C GLY A 67 -7.92 5.50 4.95
N TYR A 68 -8.14 4.32 5.54
CA TYR A 68 -9.47 3.73 5.74
C TYR A 68 -10.29 3.57 4.44
N ASN A 69 -9.63 3.12 3.39
CA ASN A 69 -10.23 2.92 2.06
C ASN A 69 -10.14 1.44 1.65
N LYS A 70 -10.34 1.17 0.36
CA LYS A 70 -10.31 -0.17 -0.23
C LYS A 70 -9.29 -0.25 -1.37
N LEU A 71 -8.23 0.56 -1.32
CA LEU A 71 -7.18 0.56 -2.33
C LEU A 71 -6.47 -0.80 -2.30
N SER A 72 -6.54 -1.54 -3.40
CA SER A 72 -5.85 -2.83 -3.56
C SER A 72 -4.51 -2.72 -4.29
N SER A 73 -4.32 -1.64 -5.06
CA SER A 73 -3.10 -1.36 -5.80
C SER A 73 -2.91 0.15 -5.96
N LEU A 74 -1.69 0.55 -6.29
CA LEU A 74 -1.32 1.93 -6.62
C LEU A 74 -0.86 1.97 -8.08
N PRO A 75 -1.27 2.97 -8.87
CA PRO A 75 -0.62 3.25 -10.16
C PRO A 75 0.86 3.60 -9.95
N ASN A 76 1.74 3.20 -10.89
CA ASN A 76 3.19 3.48 -10.79
C ASN A 76 3.50 4.96 -10.57
N MET A 77 2.70 5.85 -11.15
CA MET A 77 2.88 7.30 -11.12
C MET A 77 1.93 8.01 -10.15
N ALA A 78 1.35 7.28 -9.18
CA ALA A 78 0.31 7.77 -8.28
C ALA A 78 0.62 9.12 -7.63
N PHE A 79 1.86 9.32 -7.19
CA PHE A 79 2.26 10.50 -6.42
C PHE A 79 3.32 11.37 -7.10
N HIS A 80 3.67 11.12 -8.36
CA HIS A 80 4.81 11.77 -9.02
C HIS A 80 4.73 13.31 -9.04
N ARG A 81 3.51 13.88 -9.08
CA ARG A 81 3.29 15.34 -9.11
C ARG A 81 3.30 15.99 -7.73
N LEU A 82 3.18 15.20 -6.66
CA LEU A 82 2.99 15.68 -5.30
C LEU A 82 4.33 15.96 -4.59
N THR A 83 5.22 16.69 -5.25
CA THR A 83 6.60 16.93 -4.78
C THR A 83 6.69 17.78 -3.49
N LYS A 84 5.58 18.41 -3.09
CA LYS A 84 5.44 19.20 -1.86
C LYS A 84 4.89 18.39 -0.68
N LEU A 85 4.57 17.12 -0.89
CA LEU A 85 3.97 16.26 0.12
C LEU A 85 4.95 16.03 1.27
N ARG A 86 4.43 16.19 2.49
CA ARG A 86 5.13 15.98 3.76
C ARG A 86 4.52 14.82 4.55
N LEU A 87 3.20 14.66 4.49
CA LEU A 87 2.49 13.60 5.19
C LEU A 87 1.63 12.81 4.20
N LEU A 88 1.86 11.50 4.13
CA LEU A 88 1.08 10.57 3.30
C LEU A 88 0.49 9.45 4.17
N TYR A 89 -0.85 9.37 4.18
CA TYR A 89 -1.58 8.30 4.85
C TYR A 89 -2.15 7.33 3.83
N LEU A 90 -1.67 6.09 3.85
CA LEU A 90 -2.17 4.96 3.07
C LEU A 90 -2.62 3.80 3.99
N ASN A 91 -2.69 4.05 5.29
CA ASN A 91 -3.06 3.05 6.30
C ASN A 91 -4.49 2.54 6.14
N ASP A 92 -4.77 1.35 6.68
CA ASP A 92 -6.11 0.76 6.66
C ASP A 92 -6.67 0.65 5.22
N ASN A 93 -5.87 0.06 4.33
CA ASN A 93 -6.23 -0.25 2.94
C ASN A 93 -6.02 -1.75 2.68
N LYS A 94 -5.97 -2.16 1.40
CA LYS A 94 -5.81 -3.55 0.97
C LYS A 94 -4.61 -3.74 0.05
N LEU A 95 -3.59 -2.89 0.18
CA LEU A 95 -2.41 -2.93 -0.69
C LEU A 95 -1.63 -4.22 -0.44
N GLN A 96 -1.45 -5.02 -1.48
CA GLN A 96 -0.67 -6.28 -1.42
C GLN A 96 0.79 -6.08 -1.85
N ALA A 97 1.02 -5.09 -2.71
CA ALA A 97 2.34 -4.73 -3.19
C ALA A 97 2.40 -3.22 -3.46
N LEU A 98 3.63 -2.70 -3.49
CA LEU A 98 3.93 -1.33 -3.89
C LEU A 98 4.64 -1.34 -5.25
N PRO A 99 4.26 -0.47 -6.20
CA PRO A 99 5.05 -0.30 -7.41
C PRO A 99 6.45 0.22 -7.10
N VAL A 100 7.44 -0.28 -7.85
CA VAL A 100 8.82 0.23 -7.78
C VAL A 100 8.82 1.74 -8.02
N GLY A 101 9.49 2.49 -7.15
CA GLY A 101 9.68 3.94 -7.28
C GLY A 101 8.43 4.80 -7.07
N VAL A 102 7.32 4.24 -6.57
CA VAL A 102 6.05 4.99 -6.38
C VAL A 102 6.20 6.22 -5.45
N PHE A 103 7.24 6.24 -4.61
CA PHE A 103 7.53 7.34 -3.69
C PHE A 103 8.75 8.21 -4.10
N ASP A 104 9.41 7.94 -5.22
CA ASP A 104 10.72 8.55 -5.55
C ASP A 104 10.71 10.08 -5.66
N HIS A 105 9.55 10.65 -6.00
CA HIS A 105 9.39 12.09 -6.17
C HIS A 105 8.99 12.81 -4.86
N LEU A 106 8.76 12.06 -3.77
CA LEU A 106 8.33 12.58 -2.47
C LEU A 106 9.54 12.95 -1.60
N VAL A 107 10.49 13.68 -2.16
CA VAL A 107 11.77 14.05 -1.52
C VAL A 107 11.64 14.96 -0.29
N ASN A 108 10.43 15.45 -0.01
CA ASN A 108 10.10 16.28 1.15
C ASN A 108 9.21 15.54 2.17
N LEU A 109 9.01 14.23 2.00
CA LEU A 109 8.13 13.46 2.87
C LEU A 109 8.74 13.33 4.26
N ASP A 110 8.00 13.80 5.26
CA ASP A 110 8.36 13.76 6.68
C ASP A 110 7.77 12.48 7.33
N LYS A 111 6.58 12.04 6.89
CA LYS A 111 5.85 10.90 7.47
C LYS A 111 5.13 10.05 6.44
N LEU A 112 5.25 8.73 6.57
CA LEU A 112 4.61 7.74 5.71
C LEU A 112 3.92 6.65 6.52
N TYR A 113 2.60 6.55 6.34
CA TYR A 113 1.77 5.55 7.03
C TYR A 113 1.29 4.50 6.03
N LEU A 114 1.85 3.29 6.11
CA LEU A 114 1.52 2.11 5.29
C LEU A 114 0.97 0.95 6.14
N ASN A 115 0.80 1.16 7.43
CA ASN A 115 0.30 0.18 8.38
C ASN A 115 -1.11 -0.31 8.06
N LYS A 116 -1.48 -1.49 8.55
CA LYS A 116 -2.81 -2.10 8.33
C LYS A 116 -3.13 -2.26 6.83
N ASN A 117 -2.17 -2.78 6.08
CA ASN A 117 -2.33 -3.20 4.69
C ASN A 117 -2.08 -4.71 4.59
N GLN A 118 -1.80 -5.22 3.39
CA GLN A 118 -1.56 -6.63 3.12
C GLN A 118 -0.20 -6.84 2.43
N LEU A 119 0.76 -5.94 2.67
CA LEU A 119 2.05 -5.97 2.00
C LEU A 119 2.82 -7.22 2.40
N GLU A 120 3.18 -8.05 1.42
CA GLU A 120 3.94 -9.29 1.63
C GLU A 120 5.45 -9.10 1.50
N SER A 121 5.85 -8.10 0.71
CA SER A 121 7.23 -7.69 0.48
C SER A 121 7.31 -6.20 0.17
N LEU A 122 8.52 -5.64 0.21
CA LEU A 122 8.84 -4.29 -0.24
C LEU A 122 9.74 -4.36 -1.47
N PRO A 123 9.54 -3.49 -2.48
CA PRO A 123 10.52 -3.37 -3.55
C PRO A 123 11.88 -2.88 -3.02
N PRO A 124 13.02 -3.35 -3.58
CA PRO A 124 14.33 -2.78 -3.28
C PRO A 124 14.36 -1.27 -3.56
N GLY A 125 14.96 -0.50 -2.64
CA GLY A 125 15.11 0.95 -2.77
C GLY A 125 13.82 1.77 -2.67
N ILE A 126 12.68 1.18 -2.27
CA ILE A 126 11.38 1.87 -2.23
C ILE A 126 11.35 3.16 -1.38
N PHE A 127 12.30 3.32 -0.46
CA PHE A 127 12.42 4.51 0.41
C PHE A 127 13.68 5.34 0.14
N ASP A 128 14.51 5.01 -0.86
CA ASP A 128 15.84 5.62 -1.05
C ASP A 128 15.82 7.13 -1.26
N LYS A 129 14.72 7.67 -1.81
CA LYS A 129 14.55 9.10 -2.06
C LYS A 129 13.93 9.86 -0.89
N LEU A 130 13.48 9.17 0.16
CA LEU A 130 12.78 9.74 1.30
C LEU A 130 13.75 10.17 2.41
N THR A 131 14.79 10.93 2.07
CA THR A 131 15.90 11.24 2.99
C THR A 131 15.51 12.12 4.18
N LYS A 132 14.33 12.73 4.16
CA LYS A 132 13.76 13.55 5.25
C LYS A 132 12.72 12.82 6.09
N LEU A 133 12.52 11.53 5.84
CA LEU A 133 11.50 10.75 6.52
C LEU A 133 11.87 10.58 7.99
N THR A 134 10.96 10.97 8.87
CA THR A 134 11.12 10.91 10.32
C THR A 134 10.28 9.82 10.97
N ASP A 135 9.20 9.39 10.30
CA ASP A 135 8.19 8.48 10.84
C ASP A 135 7.71 7.54 9.73
N LEU A 136 8.01 6.24 9.87
CA LEU A 136 7.63 5.19 8.94
C LEU A 136 6.85 4.10 9.67
N GLN A 137 5.57 3.95 9.31
CA GLN A 137 4.66 2.99 9.93
C GLN A 137 4.35 1.86 8.95
N LEU A 138 4.85 0.66 9.23
CA LEU A 138 4.67 -0.56 8.44
C LEU A 138 3.95 -1.67 9.22
N TYR A 139 3.51 -1.40 10.45
CA TYR A 139 2.90 -2.40 11.30
C TYR A 139 1.61 -3.01 10.75
N GLN A 140 1.28 -4.22 11.20
CA GLN A 140 0.07 -4.94 10.79
C GLN A 140 -0.01 -5.08 9.26
N ASN A 141 1.08 -5.57 8.67
CA ASN A 141 1.18 -6.03 7.28
C ASN A 141 1.48 -7.54 7.27
N LYS A 142 1.99 -8.08 6.16
CA LYS A 142 2.37 -9.49 6.01
C LYS A 142 3.81 -9.64 5.55
N LEU A 143 4.69 -8.71 5.94
CA LEU A 143 6.07 -8.69 5.44
C LEU A 143 6.81 -9.94 5.95
N HIS A 144 7.29 -10.77 5.03
CA HIS A 144 8.05 -12.00 5.36
C HIS A 144 9.56 -11.74 5.46
N SER A 145 10.03 -10.72 4.74
CA SER A 145 11.43 -10.31 4.69
C SER A 145 11.53 -8.83 4.34
N LEU A 146 12.70 -8.25 4.59
CA LEU A 146 13.04 -6.89 4.18
C LEU A 146 14.14 -6.96 3.10
N PRO A 147 14.06 -6.14 2.04
CA PRO A 147 15.17 -6.01 1.10
C PRO A 147 16.43 -5.48 1.79
N GLU A 148 17.60 -5.91 1.32
CA GLU A 148 18.87 -5.36 1.80
C GLU A 148 18.91 -3.84 1.62
N GLY A 149 19.36 -3.13 2.65
CA GLY A 149 19.52 -1.68 2.61
C GLY A 149 18.21 -0.89 2.46
N VAL A 150 17.03 -1.49 2.64
CA VAL A 150 15.73 -0.81 2.44
C VAL A 150 15.55 0.48 3.26
N PHE A 151 16.26 0.60 4.40
CA PHE A 151 16.26 1.79 5.24
C PHE A 151 17.58 2.60 5.16
N GLY A 152 18.51 2.20 4.30
CA GLY A 152 19.89 2.70 4.26
C GLY A 152 20.05 4.19 3.92
N LYS A 153 19.00 4.86 3.45
CA LYS A 153 18.99 6.30 3.14
C LYS A 153 18.21 7.15 4.15
N LEU A 154 17.64 6.54 5.19
CA LEU A 154 16.71 7.18 6.13
C LEU A 154 17.44 7.70 7.39
N ALA A 155 18.49 8.49 7.22
CA ALA A 155 19.32 8.96 8.34
C ALA A 155 18.58 9.83 9.37
N GLU A 156 17.48 10.49 8.95
CA GLU A 156 16.62 11.33 9.80
C GLU A 156 15.46 10.56 10.46
N LEU A 157 15.35 9.25 10.22
CA LEU A 157 14.25 8.43 10.75
C LEU A 157 14.33 8.31 12.26
N LYS A 158 13.24 8.66 12.95
CA LYS A 158 13.13 8.64 14.42
C LYS A 158 12.24 7.50 14.90
N THR A 159 11.22 7.17 14.12
CA THR A 159 10.25 6.13 14.43
C THR A 159 10.09 5.17 13.26
N LEU A 160 10.28 3.89 13.53
CA LEU A 160 10.06 2.80 12.60
C LEU A 160 9.18 1.73 13.26
N ASP A 161 7.98 1.53 12.75
CA ASP A 161 7.08 0.50 13.28
C ASP A 161 6.97 -0.70 12.34
N LEU A 162 7.50 -1.85 12.77
CA LEU A 162 7.48 -3.12 12.04
C LEU A 162 6.67 -4.21 12.77
N GLN A 163 6.00 -3.88 13.88
CA GLN A 163 5.28 -4.87 14.68
C GLN A 163 4.14 -5.54 13.90
N ILE A 164 3.71 -6.73 14.33
CA ILE A 164 2.59 -7.46 13.72
C ILE A 164 2.85 -7.66 12.20
N ASN A 165 3.95 -8.32 11.87
CA ASN A 165 4.30 -8.74 10.52
C ASN A 165 4.63 -10.25 10.53
N GLN A 166 5.31 -10.76 9.51
CA GLN A 166 5.71 -12.16 9.39
C GLN A 166 7.24 -12.29 9.27
N LEU A 167 7.98 -11.32 9.81
CA LEU A 167 9.44 -11.28 9.72
C LEU A 167 10.04 -12.39 10.58
N ARG A 168 10.92 -13.18 9.97
CA ARG A 168 11.71 -14.20 10.67
C ARG A 168 13.11 -13.73 11.01
N SER A 169 13.66 -12.82 10.23
CA SER A 169 14.93 -12.15 10.46
C SER A 169 14.92 -10.78 9.77
N VAL A 170 15.95 -9.98 10.01
CA VAL A 170 16.23 -8.77 9.23
C VAL A 170 17.59 -8.92 8.55
N PRO A 171 17.80 -8.31 7.36
CA PRO A 171 19.11 -8.32 6.73
C PRO A 171 20.18 -7.75 7.66
N LYS A 172 21.40 -8.30 7.57
CA LYS A 172 22.55 -7.75 8.29
C LYS A 172 22.73 -6.28 7.92
N GLY A 173 22.87 -5.44 8.94
CA GLY A 173 23.03 -3.99 8.78
C GLY A 173 21.75 -3.23 8.44
N ALA A 174 20.57 -3.86 8.54
CA ALA A 174 19.29 -3.22 8.20
C ALA A 174 19.05 -1.87 8.91
N PHE A 175 19.58 -1.68 10.11
CA PHE A 175 19.37 -0.50 10.94
C PHE A 175 20.61 0.39 11.11
N ASP A 176 21.77 0.00 10.57
CA ASP A 176 23.06 0.66 10.86
C ASP A 176 23.11 2.12 10.41
N SER A 177 22.34 2.48 9.38
CA SER A 177 22.27 3.84 8.84
C SER A 177 21.25 4.74 9.56
N LEU A 178 20.47 4.21 10.51
CA LEU A 178 19.38 4.91 11.19
C LEU A 178 19.87 5.73 12.40
N SER A 179 20.78 6.67 12.15
CA SER A 179 21.48 7.43 13.20
C SER A 179 20.58 8.28 14.12
N SER A 180 19.36 8.62 13.67
CA SER A 180 18.39 9.42 14.43
C SER A 180 17.31 8.59 15.12
N LEU A 181 17.39 7.26 15.03
CA LEU A 181 16.32 6.37 15.50
C LEU A 181 16.20 6.43 17.02
N SER A 182 14.97 6.61 17.49
CA SER A 182 14.63 6.66 18.92
C SER A 182 13.56 5.65 19.31
N LEU A 183 12.80 5.15 18.33
CA LEU A 183 11.75 4.16 18.54
C LEU A 183 11.72 3.21 17.35
N VAL A 184 11.94 1.93 17.63
CA VAL A 184 11.60 0.84 16.73
C VAL A 184 10.70 -0.13 17.48
N THR A 185 9.69 -0.67 16.84
CA THR A 185 8.82 -1.70 17.41
C THR A 185 8.87 -2.95 16.54
N LEU A 186 9.18 -4.08 17.18
CA LEU A 186 9.51 -5.35 16.52
C LEU A 186 8.69 -6.53 17.04
N ASN A 187 7.85 -6.30 18.06
CA ASN A 187 6.97 -7.30 18.66
C ASN A 187 6.02 -7.92 17.63
N ASP A 188 5.45 -9.07 17.99
CA ASP A 188 4.47 -9.78 17.15
C ASP A 188 4.99 -10.10 15.73
N ASN A 189 6.27 -10.48 15.64
CA ASN A 189 6.86 -11.11 14.47
C ASN A 189 7.37 -12.50 14.86
N PRO A 190 7.25 -13.51 13.98
CA PRO A 190 7.72 -14.86 14.25
C PRO A 190 9.25 -14.97 14.07
N TRP A 191 10.03 -14.26 14.90
CA TRP A 191 11.49 -14.23 14.80
C TRP A 191 12.07 -15.64 14.90
N ASP A 192 12.86 -16.05 13.91
CA ASP A 192 13.50 -17.35 13.84
C ASP A 192 14.85 -17.30 14.56
N CYS A 193 14.83 -17.66 15.83
CA CYS A 193 15.99 -17.63 16.70
C CYS A 193 16.90 -18.87 16.59
N SER A 194 16.54 -19.84 15.75
CA SER A 194 17.36 -21.03 15.50
C SER A 194 18.49 -20.78 14.49
N CYS A 195 18.39 -19.67 13.76
CA CYS A 195 19.24 -19.29 12.65
C CYS A 195 20.28 -18.22 13.04
N ASN A 196 21.51 -18.34 12.54
CA ASN A 196 22.58 -17.35 12.75
C ASN A 196 22.20 -15.92 12.32
N ASP A 197 21.31 -15.77 11.34
CA ASP A 197 20.82 -14.47 10.87
C ASP A 197 20.21 -13.61 11.99
N ILE A 198 19.69 -14.23 13.06
CA ILE A 198 19.10 -13.50 14.20
C ILE A 198 20.14 -12.75 15.02
N LEU A 199 21.41 -13.16 14.97
CA LEU A 199 22.48 -12.63 15.81
C LEU A 199 22.68 -11.13 15.58
N TYR A 200 22.57 -10.67 14.32
CA TYR A 200 22.60 -9.24 14.01
C TYR A 200 21.51 -8.48 14.76
N LEU A 201 20.27 -8.97 14.71
CA LEU A 201 19.15 -8.31 15.37
C LEU A 201 19.35 -8.28 16.89
N ARG A 202 19.75 -9.41 17.48
CA ARG A 202 20.07 -9.49 18.92
C ARG A 202 21.13 -8.45 19.30
N ASP A 203 22.27 -8.45 18.63
CA ASP A 203 23.41 -7.58 18.95
C ASP A 203 23.02 -6.11 18.79
N TRP A 204 22.30 -5.80 17.70
CA TRP A 204 21.81 -4.44 17.47
C TRP A 204 20.84 -3.99 18.58
N ILE A 205 19.94 -4.85 19.05
CA ILE A 205 19.04 -4.49 20.16
C ILE A 205 19.86 -4.25 21.43
N ASP A 206 20.87 -5.10 21.72
CA ASP A 206 21.72 -4.98 22.91
C ASP A 206 22.51 -3.66 22.93
N ASP A 207 23.14 -3.31 21.80
CA ASP A 207 23.94 -2.11 21.63
C ASP A 207 23.12 -0.80 21.64
N ASN A 208 21.80 -0.88 21.46
CA ASN A 208 20.91 0.29 21.32
C ASN A 208 19.82 0.38 22.40
N LYS A 209 19.94 -0.38 23.50
CA LYS A 209 18.96 -0.42 24.60
C LYS A 209 18.63 0.94 25.21
N ASP A 210 19.61 1.83 25.28
CA ASP A 210 19.51 3.18 25.86
C ASP A 210 18.89 4.20 24.90
N LYS A 211 18.91 3.90 23.60
CA LYS A 211 18.49 4.83 22.53
C LYS A 211 17.14 4.46 21.91
N VAL A 212 16.74 3.19 21.97
CA VAL A 212 15.57 2.69 21.24
C VAL A 212 14.67 1.85 22.14
N THR A 213 13.45 2.35 22.41
CA THR A 213 12.60 1.89 23.52
C THR A 213 11.57 0.79 23.21
N GLY A 214 11.42 0.33 21.96
CA GLY A 214 10.41 -0.69 21.59
C GLY A 214 10.99 -1.96 20.98
N ALA A 215 12.32 -2.11 21.01
CA ALA A 215 13.03 -3.21 20.36
C ALA A 215 13.11 -4.45 21.26
N GLN A 216 13.02 -4.25 22.58
CA GLN A 216 13.23 -5.24 23.62
C GLN A 216 12.10 -6.30 23.67
N ASP A 217 10.94 -5.97 23.10
CA ASP A 217 9.76 -6.85 23.08
C ASP A 217 9.79 -7.88 21.92
N ALA A 218 10.89 -7.95 21.16
CA ALA A 218 11.08 -8.96 20.14
C ALA A 218 11.27 -10.35 20.78
N ALA A 219 10.33 -11.26 20.49
CA ALA A 219 10.34 -12.63 21.01
C ALA A 219 10.47 -13.65 19.86
N CYS A 220 11.18 -14.74 20.14
CA CYS A 220 11.31 -15.86 19.23
C CYS A 220 9.94 -16.48 18.93
N GLY A 221 9.68 -16.78 17.66
CA GLY A 221 8.40 -17.28 17.17
C GLY A 221 8.14 -18.75 17.48
N ASP A 222 9.09 -19.45 18.08
CA ASP A 222 8.91 -20.81 18.57
C ASP A 222 8.04 -20.84 19.83
N GLN A 223 7.42 -22.00 20.10
CA GLN A 223 6.40 -22.18 21.15
C GLN A 223 6.92 -22.02 22.59
N GLN A 224 8.13 -21.50 22.79
CA GLN A 224 8.80 -21.29 24.07
C GLN A 224 9.14 -19.81 24.35
N SER A 225 8.82 -18.88 23.43
CA SER A 225 8.81 -17.41 23.59
C SER A 225 10.00 -16.82 24.37
N LYS A 226 11.22 -17.25 24.03
CA LYS A 226 12.45 -16.61 24.52
C LYS A 226 12.60 -15.23 23.87
N ALA A 227 13.13 -14.25 24.60
CA ALA A 227 13.42 -12.94 24.01
C ALA A 227 14.60 -13.05 23.02
N VAL A 228 14.55 -12.33 21.90
CA VAL A 228 15.66 -12.29 20.91
C VAL A 228 16.97 -11.87 21.59
N LEU A 229 16.90 -10.95 22.54
CA LEU A 229 18.03 -10.47 23.35
C LEU A 229 18.74 -11.56 24.17
N GLU A 230 18.08 -12.68 24.47
CA GLU A 230 18.64 -13.75 25.28
C GLU A 230 19.30 -14.86 24.44
N ILE A 231 19.25 -14.75 23.11
CA ILE A 231 19.76 -15.77 22.20
C ILE A 231 21.28 -15.80 22.19
N THR A 232 21.86 -16.96 22.47
CA THR A 232 23.30 -17.17 22.35
C THR A 232 23.66 -17.66 20.95
N GLU A 233 24.93 -17.56 20.56
CA GLU A 233 25.41 -18.17 19.30
C GLU A 233 25.16 -19.68 19.25
N LYS A 234 25.19 -20.35 20.41
CA LYS A 234 24.87 -21.77 20.52
C LYS A 234 23.39 -22.07 20.26
N ASP A 235 22.50 -21.16 20.63
CA ASP A 235 21.07 -21.29 20.37
C ASP A 235 20.77 -21.10 18.87
N ALA A 236 21.49 -20.16 18.23
CA ALA A 236 21.36 -19.83 16.81
C ALA A 236 22.26 -20.69 15.89
N ALA A 237 22.37 -22.00 16.14
CA ALA A 237 23.42 -22.83 15.54
C ALA A 237 23.28 -23.10 14.02
N SER A 238 22.12 -22.83 13.40
CA SER A 238 21.87 -23.15 12.00
C SER A 238 22.31 -22.01 11.07
N ASP A 239 23.10 -22.33 10.05
CA ASP A 239 23.33 -21.42 8.92
C ASP A 239 22.11 -21.48 7.99
N CYS A 240 21.24 -20.49 8.12
CA CYS A 240 19.98 -20.44 7.38
C CYS A 240 20.15 -19.56 6.15
N VAL A 241 19.95 -20.13 4.98
CA VAL A 241 19.90 -19.34 3.75
C VAL A 241 18.54 -18.65 3.70
N SER A 242 18.53 -17.31 3.83
CA SER A 242 17.34 -16.51 3.57
C SER A 242 16.87 -16.72 2.11
N PRO A 243 15.58 -17.02 1.85
CA PRO A 243 15.10 -17.42 0.51
C PRO A 243 15.12 -16.33 -0.59
N ASN A 244 15.89 -15.25 -0.44
CA ASN A 244 15.81 -14.06 -1.31
C ASN A 244 16.99 -13.81 -2.25
N THR A 245 17.82 -14.81 -2.56
CA THR A 245 18.57 -14.77 -3.82
C THR A 245 17.75 -15.48 -4.90
N THR A 246 16.89 -14.72 -5.60
CA THR A 246 16.64 -15.05 -7.00
C THR A 246 17.97 -14.85 -7.72
N THR A 247 18.79 -15.90 -7.76
CA THR A 247 19.93 -15.97 -8.66
C THR A 247 19.35 -15.73 -10.04
N ALA A 248 19.63 -14.56 -10.61
CA ALA A 248 19.36 -14.30 -12.00
C ALA A 248 20.05 -15.42 -12.78
N ILE A 249 19.26 -16.31 -13.37
CA ILE A 249 19.75 -17.27 -14.36
C ILE A 249 20.52 -16.44 -15.39
N PRO A 250 21.79 -16.72 -15.70
CA PRO A 250 22.50 -15.99 -16.72
C PRO A 250 21.72 -16.20 -18.02
N ILE A 251 21.15 -15.12 -18.57
CA ILE A 251 20.65 -15.14 -19.94
C ILE A 251 21.89 -15.36 -20.80
N GLY A 252 22.11 -16.63 -21.16
CA GLY A 252 23.16 -17.02 -22.07
C GLY A 252 23.03 -16.17 -23.32
N THR A 253 24.09 -15.42 -23.62
CA THR A 253 24.26 -14.73 -24.90
C THR A 253 24.05 -15.74 -26.03
N MET A 254 22.96 -15.60 -26.78
CA MET A 254 22.76 -16.38 -27.99
C MET A 254 23.77 -15.89 -29.04
N THR A 255 24.87 -16.61 -29.17
CA THR A 255 25.64 -16.65 -30.42
C THR A 255 24.85 -17.49 -31.45
N PRO A 256 24.67 -17.01 -32.69
CA PRO A 256 24.01 -17.79 -33.71
C PRO A 256 24.98 -18.85 -34.23
N ALA A 257 24.76 -20.12 -33.87
CA ALA A 257 25.49 -21.24 -34.43
C ALA A 257 24.58 -22.03 -35.38
N SER A 258 25.11 -22.13 -36.60
CA SER A 258 24.69 -22.93 -37.73
C SER A 258 24.37 -24.38 -37.41
N VAL A 259 23.41 -24.89 -38.18
CA VAL A 259 22.97 -26.27 -38.34
C VAL A 259 24.15 -27.25 -38.54
N ILE A 260 24.26 -28.27 -37.69
CA ILE A 260 24.81 -29.60 -38.03
C ILE A 260 23.99 -30.65 -37.27
N TYR A 261 23.50 -31.65 -38.02
CA TYR A 261 22.72 -32.81 -37.59
C TYR A 261 23.65 -33.92 -37.00
N ASP A 262 23.02 -34.90 -36.35
CA ASP A 262 23.55 -36.21 -35.90
C ASP A 262 24.10 -36.27 -34.47
N ASP A 263 23.28 -36.70 -33.51
CA ASP A 263 23.25 -38.10 -33.07
C ASP A 263 22.23 -38.33 -31.94
N ILE A 264 21.42 -39.37 -32.12
CA ILE A 264 20.35 -39.81 -31.22
C ILE A 264 20.96 -40.70 -30.13
N HIS A 265 20.69 -40.40 -28.85
CA HIS A 265 20.56 -41.41 -27.80
C HIS A 265 19.23 -41.22 -27.06
N GLU A 266 18.30 -42.15 -27.30
CA GLU A 266 17.03 -42.28 -26.59
C GLU A 266 17.26 -42.56 -25.09
N ILE A 267 16.66 -41.74 -24.22
CA ILE A 267 16.42 -42.11 -22.83
C ILE A 267 14.96 -42.56 -22.73
N LYS A 268 14.75 -43.87 -22.55
CA LYS A 268 13.44 -44.45 -22.18
C LYS A 268 13.01 -43.93 -20.82
N VAL A 269 11.88 -43.22 -20.78
CA VAL A 269 11.17 -42.90 -19.53
C VAL A 269 10.16 -44.03 -19.24
N PRO A 270 10.18 -44.66 -18.06
CA PRO A 270 9.19 -45.66 -17.68
C PRO A 270 7.80 -45.03 -17.52
N GLN A 271 6.80 -45.65 -18.15
CA GLN A 271 5.44 -45.13 -18.31
C GLN A 271 4.48 -45.60 -17.21
N GLU A 272 4.93 -45.61 -15.95
CA GLU A 272 4.07 -45.96 -14.81
C GLU A 272 4.20 -44.90 -13.71
N ASN A 273 3.06 -44.31 -13.33
CA ASN A 273 2.80 -43.38 -12.21
C ASN A 273 2.35 -41.95 -12.52
N PHE A 274 2.01 -41.60 -13.76
CA PHE A 274 1.40 -40.29 -14.06
C PHE A 274 -0.11 -40.17 -13.75
N GLN A 275 -0.73 -41.19 -13.14
CA GLN A 275 -2.16 -41.17 -12.78
C GLN A 275 -2.45 -40.88 -11.30
N LYS A 276 -1.47 -40.47 -10.48
CA LYS A 276 -1.66 -40.30 -9.02
C LYS A 276 -1.51 -38.88 -8.49
N PHE A 277 -1.40 -37.87 -9.37
CA PHE A 277 -1.17 -36.48 -8.97
C PHE A 277 -2.30 -35.49 -9.33
N LEU A 278 -3.44 -35.96 -9.81
CA LEU A 278 -4.66 -35.15 -9.92
C LEU A 278 -5.74 -35.77 -9.05
N GLY A 279 -5.75 -35.40 -7.77
CA GLY A 279 -6.81 -35.74 -6.81
C GLY A 279 -8.12 -35.03 -7.15
N TYR A 280 -8.79 -35.47 -8.22
CA TYR A 280 -10.18 -35.11 -8.47
C TYR A 280 -11.08 -36.01 -7.64
N GLN A 281 -11.63 -35.46 -6.55
CA GLN A 281 -12.83 -35.97 -5.91
C GLN A 281 -14.05 -35.33 -6.58
N GLU A 282 -14.93 -36.18 -7.07
CA GLU A 282 -16.26 -35.87 -7.58
C GLU A 282 -17.22 -35.64 -6.40
N PRO A 283 -18.06 -34.58 -6.39
CA PRO A 283 -19.21 -34.53 -5.50
C PRO A 283 -20.49 -34.88 -6.27
N ASP A 284 -21.03 -36.04 -5.94
CA ASP A 284 -22.43 -36.38 -6.13
C ASP A 284 -23.35 -35.45 -5.31
N HIS A 285 -24.61 -35.37 -5.75
CA HIS A 285 -25.81 -34.87 -5.06
C HIS A 285 -26.30 -33.45 -5.43
N LEU A 286 -27.17 -33.46 -6.44
CA LEU A 286 -28.17 -32.45 -6.77
C LEU A 286 -29.28 -32.38 -5.69
N PRO A 287 -29.85 -31.20 -5.41
CA PRO A 287 -31.30 -31.10 -5.40
C PRO A 287 -31.85 -29.88 -6.18
N THR A 288 -32.78 -30.18 -7.10
CA THR A 288 -34.04 -29.51 -7.47
C THR A 288 -34.24 -27.97 -7.35
N GLN A 289 -34.25 -27.32 -8.54
CA GLN A 289 -35.22 -26.31 -9.07
C GLN A 289 -35.28 -24.86 -8.48
N PRO A 290 -35.95 -23.90 -9.18
CA PRO A 290 -35.43 -23.05 -10.26
C PRO A 290 -35.37 -21.55 -9.88
N GLN A 291 -34.51 -20.75 -10.53
CA GLN A 291 -34.80 -19.35 -10.91
C GLN A 291 -33.61 -18.70 -11.62
N CYS A 292 -33.78 -18.39 -12.91
CA CYS A 292 -33.37 -17.13 -13.56
C CYS A 292 -33.43 -17.28 -15.10
N LEU A 293 -34.65 -17.30 -15.65
CA LEU A 293 -34.91 -16.75 -16.97
C LEU A 293 -35.33 -15.29 -16.75
N MET A 294 -34.36 -14.41 -16.54
CA MET A 294 -34.61 -12.97 -16.65
C MET A 294 -34.46 -12.58 -18.11
N SER A 295 -35.56 -12.03 -18.60
CA SER A 295 -35.94 -11.97 -19.99
C SER A 295 -35.17 -10.93 -20.81
N ILE A 296 -34.92 -11.30 -22.06
CA ILE A 296 -34.57 -10.38 -23.15
C ILE A 296 -35.71 -9.34 -23.38
N SER A 297 -36.90 -9.53 -22.80
CA SER A 297 -38.03 -8.58 -22.87
C SER A 297 -37.88 -7.34 -21.97
N GLY A 298 -37.05 -7.39 -20.92
CA GLY A 298 -36.84 -6.24 -20.03
C GLY A 298 -36.03 -5.11 -20.67
N TYR A 299 -35.05 -5.45 -21.50
CA TYR A 299 -34.21 -4.46 -22.19
C TYR A 299 -34.94 -3.72 -23.31
N LEU A 300 -35.86 -4.41 -24.01
CA LEU A 300 -36.67 -3.78 -25.06
C LEU A 300 -37.70 -2.79 -24.50
N GLY A 301 -38.26 -3.09 -23.33
CA GLY A 301 -39.22 -2.20 -22.64
C GLY A 301 -38.58 -0.90 -22.11
N LEU A 302 -37.36 -0.99 -21.57
CA LEU A 302 -36.61 0.18 -21.10
C LEU A 302 -36.19 1.12 -22.24
N MET A 303 -35.81 0.55 -23.39
CA MET A 303 -35.48 1.34 -24.59
C MET A 303 -36.71 2.05 -25.18
N MET A 304 -37.89 1.41 -25.21
CA MET A 304 -39.13 2.07 -25.66
C MET A 304 -39.61 3.18 -24.71
N SER A 305 -39.42 3.03 -23.40
CA SER A 305 -39.78 4.05 -22.39
C SER A 305 -38.92 5.32 -22.49
N LEU A 306 -37.62 5.16 -22.75
CA LEU A 306 -36.69 6.28 -22.94
C LEU A 306 -36.97 7.05 -24.25
N MET A 307 -37.41 6.35 -25.31
CA MET A 307 -37.77 6.99 -26.58
C MET A 307 -39.08 7.80 -26.45
N LEU A 308 -40.08 7.29 -25.75
CA LEU A 308 -41.36 8.00 -25.55
C LEU A 308 -41.22 9.25 -24.65
N THR A 309 -40.37 9.19 -23.63
CA THR A 309 -40.11 10.36 -22.76
C THR A 309 -39.36 11.47 -23.48
N SER A 310 -38.41 11.14 -24.37
CA SER A 310 -37.70 12.13 -25.18
C SER A 310 -38.60 12.84 -26.21
N ALA A 311 -39.56 12.12 -26.82
CA ALA A 311 -40.52 12.70 -27.75
C ALA A 311 -41.53 13.64 -27.06
N ALA A 312 -41.98 13.30 -25.84
CA ALA A 312 -42.87 14.15 -25.05
C ALA A 312 -42.18 15.48 -24.64
N ILE A 313 -40.91 15.43 -24.28
CA ILE A 313 -40.12 16.63 -23.92
C ILE A 313 -39.96 17.55 -25.13
N LEU A 314 -39.64 17.00 -26.32
CA LEU A 314 -39.56 17.77 -27.57
C LEU A 314 -40.91 18.41 -27.96
N TYR A 315 -42.02 17.71 -27.74
CA TYR A 315 -43.36 18.24 -28.02
C TYR A 315 -43.73 19.41 -27.08
N VAL A 316 -43.39 19.31 -25.80
CA VAL A 316 -43.59 20.39 -24.82
C VAL A 316 -42.73 21.62 -25.15
N PHE A 317 -41.46 21.43 -25.55
CA PHE A 317 -40.61 22.54 -26.01
C PHE A 317 -41.12 23.20 -27.29
N HIS A 318 -41.69 22.42 -28.22
CA HIS A 318 -42.28 22.98 -29.43
C HIS A 318 -43.57 23.78 -29.14
N PHE A 319 -44.36 23.37 -28.15
CA PHE A 319 -45.58 24.10 -27.76
C PHE A 319 -45.27 25.38 -26.99
N LEU A 320 -44.27 25.36 -26.10
CA LEU A 320 -43.84 26.55 -25.34
C LEU A 320 -43.14 27.61 -26.20
N LYS A 321 -42.68 27.27 -27.41
CA LYS A 321 -42.14 28.24 -28.38
C LYS A 321 -43.19 28.89 -29.28
N LYS A 322 -44.44 28.43 -29.24
CA LYS A 322 -45.56 28.93 -30.09
C LYS A 322 -46.63 29.69 -29.31
N ALA A 323 -46.49 29.82 -27.99
CA ALA A 323 -47.26 30.72 -27.14
C ALA A 323 -46.43 31.96 -26.82
#